data_AF-A0A7V1U5B0-F1
#
_entry.id   AF-A0A7V1U5B0-F1
#
_cell.length_a   1.000
_cell.length_b   1.000
_cell.length_c   1.000
_cell.angle_alpha   90.00
_cell.angle_beta   90.00
_cell.angle_gamma   90.00
#
_symmetry.space_group_name_H-M   'P 1'
#
loop_
_entity.id
_entity.type
_entity.pdbx_description
1 polymer ?
#
loop_
_entity_poly.entity_id
_entity_poly.type
_entity_poly.pdbx_seq_one_letter_code
_entity_poly.pdbx_strand_id
1 'polypeptide(L)' 'VARDLGISPHTVKTHLERIFEKLGANDRAQAVAIAIRSGLVE' A
#
# COMPACT_ATOMS: atom_id res chain seq x y z
N VAL A 1 -9.58 0.24 7.39
CA VAL A 1 -8.52 1.12 6.84
C VAL A 1 -9.02 2.55 6.60
N ALA A 2 -9.88 2.82 5.60
CA ALA A 2 -10.31 4.19 5.28
C ALA A 2 -10.98 4.92 6.47
N ARG A 3 -11.96 4.25 7.09
CA ARG A 3 -12.69 4.77 8.25
C ARG A 3 -11.80 4.89 9.50
N ASP A 4 -10.89 3.94 9.69
CA ASP A 4 -9.95 3.92 10.83
C ASP A 4 -8.87 5.00 10.71
N LEU A 5 -8.52 5.39 9.48
CA LEU A 5 -7.58 6.47 9.18
C LEU A 5 -8.28 7.83 8.97
N GLY A 6 -9.61 7.89 9.09
CA GLY A 6 -10.39 9.13 8.90
C GLY A 6 -10.35 9.69 7.47
N ILE A 7 -9.97 8.89 6.47
CA ILE A 7 -9.79 9.32 5.08
C ILE A 7 -10.81 8.68 4.13
N SER A 8 -11.12 9.39 3.05
CA SER A 8 -11.99 8.88 1.99
C SER A 8 -11.40 7.62 1.34
N PRO A 9 -12.22 6.63 0.93
CA PRO A 9 -11.76 5.46 0.18
C PRO A 9 -10.96 5.83 -1.08
N HIS A 10 -11.31 6.96 -1.72
CA HIS A 10 -10.54 7.48 -2.86
C HIS A 10 -9.12 7.85 -2.44
N THR A 11 -8.98 8.55 -1.31
CA THR A 11 -7.70 8.98 -0.75
C THR A 11 -6.82 7.78 -0.36
N VAL A 12 -7.41 6.71 0.17
CA VAL A 12 -6.69 5.45 0.44
C VAL A 12 -6.03 4.90 -0.83
N LYS A 13 -6.73 4.92 -1.97
CA LYS A 13 -6.19 4.43 -3.24
C LYS A 13 -4.95 5.23 -3.66
N THR A 14 -5.03 6.56 -3.60
CA THR A 14 -3.90 7.43 -3.93
C THR A 14 -2.72 7.24 -2.97
N HIS A 15 -2.96 7.01 -1.68
CA HIS A 15 -1.89 6.69 -0.73
C HIS A 15 -1.23 5.35 -1.06
N LEU A 16 -2.01 4.32 -1.39
CA LEU A 16 -1.50 3.01 -1.78
C LEU A 16 -0.67 3.10 -3.07
N GLU A 17 -1.14 3.80 -4.10
CA GLU A 17 -0.40 4.01 -5.34
C GLU A 17 0.97 4.67 -5.07
N ARG A 18 1.00 5.71 -4.24
CA ARG A 18 2.27 6.38 -3.84
C ARG A 18 3.19 5.49 -3.01
N ILE A 19 2.63 4.64 -2.15
CA ILE A 19 3.41 3.68 -1.36
C ILE A 19 4.00 2.63 -2.28
N PHE A 20 3.22 2.11 -3.24
CA PHE A 20 3.68 1.14 -4.22
C PHE A 20 4.77 1.71 -5.11
N GLU A 21 4.60 2.94 -5.61
CA GLU A 21 5.62 3.66 -6.38
C GLU A 21 6.93 3.80 -5.60
N LYS A 22 6.86 4.20 -4.32
CA LYS A 22 8.05 4.28 -3.43
C LYS A 22 8.69 2.93 -3.14
N LEU A 23 7.91 1.85 -3.14
CA LEU A 23 8.39 0.48 -2.99
C LEU A 23 8.87 -0.14 -4.30
N GLY A 24 8.72 0.55 -5.44
CA GLY A 24 9.02 0.00 -6.77
C GLY A 24 8.05 -1.12 -7.20
N ALA A 25 6.86 -1.18 -6.60
CA ALA A 25 5.82 -2.15 -6.93
C ALA A 25 4.91 -1.62 -8.03
N ASN A 26 4.73 -2.42 -9.08
CA ASN A 26 3.86 -2.10 -10.23
C ASN A 26 2.39 -2.44 -9.97
N ASP A 27 2.12 -3.34 -9.02
CA ASP A 27 0.78 -3.75 -8.65
C ASP A 27 0.70 -4.13 -7.16
N ARG A 28 -0.54 -4.30 -6.68
CA ARG A 28 -0.81 -4.63 -5.27
C ARG A 28 -0.19 -5.96 -4.85
N ALA A 29 -0.17 -6.97 -5.72
CA ALA A 29 0.40 -8.27 -5.38
C ALA A 29 1.92 -8.19 -5.26
N GLN A 30 2.56 -7.45 -6.15
CA GLN A 30 3.99 -7.16 -6.11
C GLN A 30 4.34 -6.36 -4.85
N ALA A 31 3.52 -5.38 -4.46
CA ALA A 31 3.69 -4.62 -3.23
C ALA A 31 3.58 -5.49 -1.98
N VAL A 32 2.58 -6.38 -1.92
CA VAL A 32 2.44 -7.36 -0.83
C VAL A 32 3.65 -8.29 -0.78
N ALA A 33 4.13 -8.77 -1.94
CA ALA A 33 5.30 -9.62 -2.01
C ALA A 33 6.59 -8.91 -1.57
N ILE A 34 6.76 -7.62 -1.90
CA ILE A 34 7.87 -6.79 -1.41
C ILE A 34 7.76 -6.60 0.11
N ALA A 35 6.56 -6.27 0.61
CA ALA A 35 6.34 -6.03 2.03
C ALA A 35 6.57 -7.28 2.89
N ILE A 36 6.19 -8.46 2.40
CA ILE A 36 6.50 -9.75 3.03
C ILE A 36 8.02 -9.99 3.00
N ARG A 37 8.68 -9.83 1.84
CA ARG A 37 10.13 -10.02 1.73
C ARG A 37 10.95 -9.05 2.57
N SER A 38 10.45 -7.85 2.81
CA SER A 38 11.11 -6.84 3.64
C SER A 38 10.75 -6.94 5.13
N GLY A 39 9.95 -7.93 5.55
CA GLY A 39 9.52 -8.09 6.95
C GLY A 39 8.59 -6.98 7.46
N LEU A 40 7.91 -6.26 6.55
CA LEU A 40 7.03 -5.14 6.90
C LEU A 40 5.61 -5.60 7.25
N VAL A 41 5.27 -6.83 6.89
CA VAL A 41 3.95 -7.46 7.11
C VAL A 41 4.16 -8.90 7.55
N GLU A 42 3.65 -9.23 8.75
CA GLU A 42 3.44 -10.58 9.29
C GLU A 42 1.98 -10.70 9.77
#